data_AF-A0A4Y5ZV15-F1
#
_entry.id   AF-A0A4Y5ZV15-F1
#
_cell.length_a   1.000
_cell.length_b   1.000
_cell.length_c   1.000
_cell.angle_alpha   90.00
_cell.angle_beta   90.00
_cell.angle_gamma   90.00
#
_symmetry.space_group_name_H-M   'P 1'
#
loop_
_entity.id
_entity.type
_entity.pdbx_description
1 polymer ?
#
loop_
_entity_poly.entity_id
_entity_poly.type
_entity_poly.pdbx_seq_one_letter_code
_entity_poly.pdbx_strand_id
1 'polypeptide(L)'
;MNELIVQAENLCKHTRHVVIRIPIFEQGLSSLFNTLLQLVQQKPYLIHSIIFDASYIKEKSNKTIRIHCCVYFLFFQKINGFYTGKYIFCSEHYPGNITEYLDKSQNQYENKVYYGNLSLYENINLELTKIAIPNVLYGDYACIHPFRNDVKAYNWIPRIDFPTRDSIYFQKFVVMLVDMINVRGILSH
;
A
#
# COMPACT_ATOMS: atom_id res chain seq x y z
N MET A 1 21.84 13.74 -6.10
CA MET A 1 21.94 13.73 -4.61
C MET A 1 21.51 15.07 -4.02
N ASN A 2 22.07 16.22 -4.46
CA ASN A 2 21.59 17.56 -4.06
C ASN A 2 20.10 17.82 -4.37
N GLU A 3 19.58 17.22 -5.43
CA GLU A 3 18.22 17.53 -5.90
C GLU A 3 17.11 17.11 -4.94
N LEU A 4 17.16 15.92 -4.33
CA LEU A 4 16.12 15.47 -3.40
C LEU A 4 16.09 16.32 -2.12
N ILE A 5 17.26 16.73 -1.63
CA ILE A 5 17.36 17.61 -0.45
C ILE A 5 16.75 18.97 -0.78
N VAL A 6 17.10 19.54 -1.93
CA VAL A 6 16.52 20.80 -2.42
C VAL A 6 15.01 20.69 -2.59
N GLN A 7 14.51 19.56 -3.13
CA GLN A 7 13.07 19.29 -3.25
C GLN A 7 12.40 19.23 -1.88
N ALA A 8 12.98 18.49 -0.91
CA ALA A 8 12.44 18.38 0.45
C ALA A 8 12.43 19.74 1.17
N GLU A 9 13.50 20.53 1.04
CA GLU A 9 13.58 21.88 1.61
C GLU A 9 12.56 22.83 0.96
N ASN A 10 12.36 22.73 -0.36
CA ASN A 10 11.34 23.51 -1.05
C ASN A 10 9.93 23.11 -0.64
N LEU A 11 9.64 21.81 -0.47
CA LEU A 11 8.37 21.34 0.08
C LEU A 11 8.13 21.90 1.48
N CYS A 12 9.13 21.86 2.36
CA CYS A 12 9.03 22.39 3.72
C CYS A 12 8.87 23.91 3.81
N LYS A 13 9.03 24.67 2.70
CA LYS A 13 8.62 26.09 2.66
C LYS A 13 7.10 26.25 2.66
N HIS A 14 6.37 25.24 2.20
CA HIS A 14 4.92 25.27 2.03
C HIS A 14 4.18 24.22 2.88
N THR A 15 4.90 23.26 3.44
CA THR A 15 4.37 22.25 4.37
C THR A 15 5.18 22.26 5.66
N ARG A 16 4.55 21.90 6.79
CA ARG A 16 5.28 21.84 8.06
C ARG A 16 6.31 20.72 8.09
N HIS A 17 6.01 19.60 7.44
CA HIS A 17 6.86 18.42 7.44
C HIS A 17 6.68 17.60 6.16
N VAL A 18 7.67 16.73 5.91
CA VAL A 18 7.65 15.72 4.86
C VAL A 18 7.50 14.33 5.48
N VAL A 19 6.78 13.47 4.77
CA VAL A 19 6.72 12.03 5.06
C VAL A 19 7.43 11.31 3.92
N ILE A 20 8.29 10.36 4.26
CA ILE A 20 8.95 9.52 3.26
C ILE A 20 8.30 8.14 3.22
N ARG A 21 8.17 7.57 2.02
CA ARG A 21 7.62 6.24 1.77
C ARG A 21 8.73 5.34 1.23
N ILE A 22 8.93 4.19 1.88
CA ILE A 22 9.88 3.15 1.51
C ILE A 22 9.06 1.94 1.01
N PRO A 23 8.93 1.74 -0.31
CA PRO A 23 8.18 0.63 -0.88
C PRO A 23 9.01 -0.67 -0.88
N ILE A 24 8.71 -1.58 0.05
CA ILE A 24 9.55 -2.76 0.38
C ILE A 24 9.69 -3.74 -0.81
N PHE A 25 8.69 -3.80 -1.70
CA PHE A 25 8.68 -4.75 -2.81
C PHE A 25 8.83 -4.11 -4.19
N GLU A 26 9.03 -2.79 -4.28
CA GLU A 26 9.23 -2.11 -5.56
C GLU A 26 10.67 -2.31 -6.09
N GLN A 27 10.81 -2.39 -7.40
CA GLN A 27 12.12 -2.48 -8.05
C GLN A 27 12.92 -1.20 -7.78
N GLY A 28 14.23 -1.34 -7.56
CA GLY A 28 15.10 -0.21 -7.24
C GLY A 28 15.07 0.22 -5.78
N LEU A 29 14.45 -0.56 -4.88
CA LEU A 29 14.45 -0.28 -3.43
C LEU A 29 15.86 0.04 -2.90
N SER A 30 16.91 -0.67 -3.32
CA SER A 30 18.27 -0.44 -2.78
C SER A 30 18.80 0.98 -3.04
N SER A 31 18.61 1.53 -4.24
CA SER A 31 19.06 2.89 -4.55
C SER A 31 18.19 3.94 -3.85
N LEU A 32 16.87 3.72 -3.84
CA LEU A 32 15.92 4.58 -3.13
C LEU A 32 16.19 4.59 -1.62
N PHE A 33 16.39 3.41 -1.01
CA PHE A 33 16.69 3.22 0.40
C PHE A 33 17.91 4.04 0.81
N ASN A 34 19.02 3.94 0.06
CA ASN A 34 20.23 4.71 0.34
C ASN A 34 20.01 6.22 0.21
N THR A 35 19.25 6.64 -0.80
CA THR A 35 18.96 8.06 -1.04
C THR A 35 18.11 8.65 0.10
N LEU A 36 17.06 7.93 0.50
CA LEU A 36 16.20 8.33 1.62
C LEU A 36 16.96 8.28 2.96
N LEU A 37 17.82 7.29 3.15
CA LEU A 37 18.65 7.18 4.33
C LEU A 37 19.56 8.40 4.48
N GLN A 38 20.22 8.82 3.40
CA GLN A 38 21.06 10.02 3.38
C GLN A 38 20.26 11.29 3.68
N LEU A 39 19.05 11.42 3.12
CA LEU A 39 18.16 12.55 3.42
C LEU A 39 17.85 12.64 4.92
N VAL A 40 17.47 11.51 5.54
CA VAL A 40 17.15 11.46 6.98
C VAL A 40 18.40 11.72 7.83
N GLN A 41 19.57 11.23 7.41
CA GLN A 41 20.84 11.47 8.09
C GLN A 41 21.25 12.95 8.09
N GLN A 42 21.06 13.65 6.97
CA GLN A 42 21.50 15.04 6.84
C GLN A 42 20.47 16.04 7.36
N LYS A 43 19.18 15.73 7.24
CA LYS A 43 18.07 16.66 7.51
C LYS A 43 16.93 15.97 8.27
N PRO A 44 17.19 15.32 9.43
CA PRO A 44 16.17 14.56 10.15
C PRO A 44 14.96 15.42 10.57
N TYR A 45 15.19 16.72 10.84
CA TYR A 45 14.17 17.68 11.25
C TYR A 45 13.12 18.00 10.16
N LEU A 46 13.42 17.73 8.89
CA LEU A 46 12.45 17.90 7.80
C LEU A 46 11.43 16.75 7.75
N ILE A 47 11.79 15.61 8.33
CA ILE A 47 11.05 14.35 8.16
C ILE A 47 10.21 14.07 9.41
N HIS A 48 8.89 14.11 9.28
CA HIS A 48 7.98 13.80 10.39
C HIS A 48 7.72 12.31 10.55
N SER A 49 7.58 11.58 9.43
CA SER A 49 7.31 10.14 9.46
C SER A 49 7.99 9.39 8.34
N ILE A 50 8.29 8.13 8.62
CA ILE A 50 8.82 7.15 7.69
C ILE A 50 7.78 6.04 7.57
N ILE A 51 7.20 5.90 6.38
CA ILE A 51 6.29 4.82 6.04
C ILE A 51 7.11 3.72 5.38
N PHE A 52 7.05 2.51 5.93
CA PHE A 52 7.47 1.33 5.18
C PHE A 52 6.23 0.65 4.63
N ASP A 53 6.16 0.63 3.31
CA ASP A 53 5.02 0.17 2.56
C ASP A 53 5.24 -1.29 2.13
N ALA A 54 4.43 -2.16 2.71
CA ALA A 54 4.38 -3.60 2.48
C ALA A 54 3.54 -3.98 1.24
N SER A 55 2.86 -3.01 0.62
CA SER A 55 1.87 -3.22 -0.44
C SER A 55 0.78 -4.22 -0.02
N TYR A 56 0.05 -4.76 -0.98
CA TYR A 56 -0.93 -5.82 -0.74
C TYR A 56 -0.26 -7.17 -0.42
N ILE A 57 -0.72 -7.83 0.64
CA ILE A 57 -0.15 -9.10 1.14
C ILE A 57 -1.16 -10.24 0.96
N LYS A 58 -0.95 -11.06 -0.07
CA LYS A 58 -1.76 -12.25 -0.37
C LYS A 58 -1.56 -13.37 0.65
N GLU A 59 -0.32 -13.71 0.94
CA GLU A 59 0.04 -14.84 1.79
C GLU A 59 0.98 -14.44 2.92
N LYS A 60 0.60 -14.87 4.12
CA LYS A 60 1.44 -14.80 5.32
C LYS A 60 2.53 -15.86 5.20
N SER A 61 3.76 -15.42 4.95
CA SER A 61 4.92 -16.30 5.03
C SER A 61 5.94 -15.77 6.05
N ASN A 62 6.63 -16.67 6.73
CA ASN A 62 7.76 -16.31 7.60
C ASN A 62 8.84 -15.54 6.81
N LYS A 63 8.97 -15.80 5.51
CA LYS A 63 9.85 -15.05 4.62
C LYS A 63 9.41 -13.59 4.51
N THR A 64 8.11 -13.33 4.31
CA THR A 64 7.53 -11.98 4.26
C THR A 64 7.83 -11.22 5.54
N ILE A 65 7.54 -11.83 6.71
CA ILE A 65 7.82 -11.21 8.02
C ILE A 65 9.31 -10.85 8.15
N ARG A 66 10.21 -11.80 7.85
CA ARG A 66 11.66 -11.59 7.94
C ARG A 66 12.15 -10.46 7.06
N ILE A 67 11.68 -10.37 5.81
CA ILE A 67 12.09 -9.30 4.88
C ILE A 67 11.73 -7.93 5.46
N HIS A 68 10.50 -7.77 5.95
CA HIS A 68 10.08 -6.51 6.56
C HIS A 68 10.95 -6.18 7.77
N CYS A 69 11.06 -7.10 8.73
CA CYS A 69 11.88 -6.88 9.92
C CYS A 69 13.33 -6.51 9.57
N CYS A 70 13.92 -7.13 8.54
CA CYS A 70 15.25 -6.78 8.06
C CYS A 70 15.32 -5.35 7.52
N VAL A 71 14.39 -4.93 6.66
CA VAL A 71 14.38 -3.56 6.10
C VAL A 71 14.19 -2.52 7.21
N TYR A 72 13.25 -2.76 8.13
CA TYR A 72 13.02 -1.92 9.31
C TYR A 72 14.27 -1.80 10.16
N PHE A 73 14.85 -2.94 10.54
CA PHE A 73 16.04 -2.99 11.37
C PHE A 73 17.23 -2.28 10.73
N LEU A 74 17.48 -2.52 9.44
CA LEU A 74 18.57 -1.89 8.70
C LEU A 74 18.41 -0.38 8.62
N PHE A 75 17.19 0.12 8.36
CA PHE A 75 16.95 1.56 8.30
C PHE A 75 17.09 2.17 9.70
N PHE A 76 16.44 1.58 10.71
CA PHE A 76 16.49 2.03 12.09
C PHE A 76 17.93 2.11 12.62
N GLN A 77 18.73 1.05 12.46
CA GLN A 77 20.14 1.03 12.91
C GLN A 77 20.97 2.18 12.34
N LYS A 78 20.64 2.65 11.14
CA LYS A 78 21.37 3.73 10.46
C LYS A 78 20.90 5.13 10.83
N ILE A 79 19.75 5.26 11.48
CA ILE A 79 19.18 6.57 11.88
C ILE A 79 18.83 6.73 13.37
N ASN A 80 18.96 5.65 14.13
CA ASN A 80 18.70 5.65 15.55
C ASN A 80 19.63 6.64 16.26
N GLY A 81 19.08 7.41 17.20
CA GLY A 81 19.81 8.40 17.98
C GLY A 81 19.73 9.85 17.47
N PHE A 82 19.29 10.10 16.23
CA PHE A 82 19.06 11.46 15.73
C PHE A 82 17.71 11.67 15.02
N TYR A 83 17.07 10.61 14.54
CA TYR A 83 15.69 10.68 14.06
C TYR A 83 14.69 10.44 15.20
N THR A 84 13.75 11.35 15.39
CA THR A 84 12.74 11.32 16.47
C THR A 84 11.30 11.24 15.97
N GLY A 85 11.10 11.14 14.66
CA GLY A 85 9.78 11.04 14.04
C GLY A 85 9.13 9.68 14.21
N LYS A 86 8.02 9.46 13.49
CA LYS A 86 7.22 8.24 13.60
C LYS A 86 7.58 7.21 12.54
N TYR A 87 7.61 5.95 12.95
CA TYR A 87 7.69 4.82 12.03
C TYR A 87 6.29 4.24 11.81
N ILE A 88 5.93 4.03 10.55
CA ILE A 88 4.60 3.58 10.15
C ILE A 88 4.77 2.34 9.27
N PHE A 89 4.12 1.25 9.66
CA PHE A 89 3.86 0.12 8.78
C PHE A 89 2.61 0.38 7.99
N CYS A 90 2.73 0.40 6.68
CA CYS A 90 1.59 0.54 5.79
C CYS A 90 1.46 -0.66 4.86
N SER A 91 0.23 -1.05 4.57
CA SER A 91 -0.11 -2.19 3.73
C SER A 91 -1.52 -2.01 3.20
N GLU A 92 -1.85 -2.65 2.08
CA GLU A 92 -3.16 -2.52 1.44
C GLU A 92 -4.05 -3.73 1.74
N HIS A 93 -5.34 -3.48 1.99
CA HIS A 93 -6.36 -4.55 2.04
C HIS A 93 -6.75 -5.10 0.66
N TYR A 94 -6.52 -4.31 -0.39
CA TYR A 94 -6.91 -4.66 -1.74
C TYR A 94 -5.68 -4.74 -2.64
N PRO A 95 -5.55 -5.78 -3.48
CA PRO A 95 -4.55 -5.77 -4.53
C PRO A 95 -4.86 -4.71 -5.58
N GLY A 96 -3.83 -4.15 -6.19
CA GLY A 96 -3.97 -3.24 -7.34
C GLY A 96 -4.72 -3.86 -8.53
N ASN A 97 -4.67 -5.20 -8.67
CA ASN A 97 -5.49 -5.93 -9.62
C ASN A 97 -6.09 -7.20 -9.00
N ILE A 98 -7.38 -7.15 -8.65
CA ILE A 98 -8.07 -8.27 -8.00
C ILE A 98 -7.96 -9.59 -8.79
N THR A 99 -7.91 -9.55 -10.13
CA THR A 99 -7.88 -10.78 -10.94
C THR A 99 -6.59 -11.58 -10.81
N GLU A 100 -5.47 -10.92 -10.47
CA GLU A 100 -4.19 -11.61 -10.25
C GLU A 100 -4.18 -12.43 -8.96
N TYR A 101 -5.12 -12.15 -8.06
CA TYR A 101 -5.15 -12.71 -6.72
C TYR A 101 -6.30 -13.70 -6.52
N LEU A 102 -7.18 -13.85 -7.51
CA LEU A 102 -8.21 -14.89 -7.55
C LEU A 102 -7.61 -16.26 -7.77
N ASP A 103 -8.23 -17.26 -7.15
CA ASP A 103 -7.96 -18.65 -7.52
C ASP A 103 -8.57 -18.94 -8.90
N LYS A 104 -7.86 -19.70 -9.73
CA LYS A 104 -8.33 -20.12 -11.06
C LYS A 104 -9.62 -20.94 -10.99
N SER A 105 -9.90 -21.53 -9.82
CA SER A 105 -11.10 -22.31 -9.54
C SER A 105 -12.31 -21.47 -9.12
N GLN A 106 -12.12 -20.19 -8.76
CA GLN A 106 -13.20 -19.33 -8.27
C GLN A 106 -14.11 -18.90 -9.43
N ASN A 107 -15.43 -19.00 -9.21
CA ASN A 107 -16.40 -18.49 -10.17
C ASN A 107 -16.37 -16.95 -10.16
N GLN A 108 -16.70 -16.33 -11.29
CA GLN A 108 -16.62 -14.87 -11.43
C GLN A 108 -17.58 -14.07 -10.52
N TYR A 109 -18.52 -14.73 -9.85
CA TYR A 109 -19.60 -14.12 -9.05
C TYR A 109 -19.42 -14.26 -7.54
N GLU A 110 -18.57 -15.18 -7.08
CA GLU A 110 -18.30 -15.45 -5.67
C GLU A 110 -16.80 -15.54 -5.45
N ASN A 111 -16.21 -14.39 -5.18
CA ASN A 111 -14.78 -14.27 -5.02
C ASN A 111 -14.44 -14.00 -3.56
N LYS A 112 -13.37 -14.63 -3.09
CA LYS A 112 -12.80 -14.38 -1.77
C LYS A 112 -11.32 -14.09 -1.92
N VAL A 113 -10.89 -12.97 -1.36
CA VAL A 113 -9.48 -12.58 -1.29
C VAL A 113 -9.09 -12.36 0.15
N TYR A 114 -8.03 -13.03 0.58
CA TYR A 114 -7.48 -12.90 1.93
C TYR A 114 -6.58 -11.67 2.01
N TYR A 115 -6.46 -11.07 3.18
CA TYR A 115 -5.44 -10.07 3.46
C TYR A 115 -4.81 -10.36 4.81
N GLY A 116 -3.49 -10.57 4.79
CA GLY A 116 -2.73 -10.88 5.99
C GLY A 116 -2.16 -9.66 6.69
N ASN A 117 -2.57 -8.45 6.31
CA ASN A 117 -1.94 -7.19 6.72
C ASN A 117 -1.95 -6.93 8.23
N LEU A 118 -3.10 -7.05 8.90
CA LEU A 118 -3.16 -6.84 10.35
C LEU A 118 -2.31 -7.88 11.10
N SER A 119 -2.40 -9.16 10.71
CA SER A 119 -1.57 -10.20 11.32
C SER A 119 -0.08 -9.97 11.02
N LEU A 120 0.28 -9.53 9.82
CA LEU A 120 1.65 -9.21 9.46
C LEU A 120 2.19 -8.06 10.32
N TYR A 121 1.40 -6.99 10.48
CA TYR A 121 1.71 -5.87 11.37
C TYR A 121 1.96 -6.33 12.80
N GLU A 122 1.05 -7.14 13.37
CA GLU A 122 1.19 -7.68 14.72
C GLU A 122 2.49 -8.50 14.86
N ASN A 123 2.81 -9.36 13.89
CA ASN A 123 4.03 -10.16 13.93
C ASN A 123 5.28 -9.30 13.79
N ILE A 124 5.28 -8.30 12.89
CA ILE A 124 6.41 -7.37 12.75
C ILE A 124 6.62 -6.61 14.06
N ASN A 125 5.57 -6.07 14.66
CA ASN A 125 5.67 -5.39 15.94
C ASN A 125 6.25 -6.30 17.02
N LEU A 126 5.76 -7.54 17.14
CA LEU A 126 6.30 -8.51 18.09
C LEU A 126 7.80 -8.75 17.88
N GLU A 127 8.25 -8.92 16.64
CA GLU A 127 9.67 -9.10 16.32
C GLU A 127 10.51 -7.85 16.60
N LEU A 128 9.99 -6.66 16.30
CA LEU A 128 10.68 -5.39 16.57
C LEU A 128 10.79 -5.10 18.08
N THR A 129 9.76 -5.42 18.86
CA THR A 129 9.79 -5.28 20.33
C THR A 129 10.86 -6.16 20.96
N LYS A 130 11.07 -7.40 20.46
CA LYS A 130 12.13 -8.30 20.95
C LYS A 130 13.54 -7.72 20.85
N ILE A 131 13.75 -6.78 19.92
CA ILE A 131 15.04 -6.14 19.66
C ILE A 131 15.04 -4.65 20.06
N ALA A 132 14.12 -4.25 20.93
CA ALA A 132 14.01 -2.90 21.50
C ALA A 132 13.86 -1.77 20.45
N ILE A 133 13.28 -2.06 19.28
CA ILE A 133 12.90 -1.03 18.31
C ILE A 133 11.52 -0.46 18.71
N PRO A 134 11.31 0.87 18.63
CA PRO A 134 10.02 1.48 18.94
C PRO A 134 8.89 0.84 18.15
N ASN A 135 7.72 0.75 18.79
CA ASN A 135 6.51 0.25 18.13
C ASN A 135 6.23 1.06 16.86
N VAL A 136 5.92 0.36 15.78
CA VAL A 136 5.52 0.97 14.52
C VAL A 136 4.01 1.20 14.54
N LEU A 137 3.58 2.36 14.06
CA LEU A 137 2.16 2.65 13.90
C LEU A 137 1.60 1.86 12.72
N TYR A 138 0.37 1.39 12.82
CA TYR A 138 -0.32 0.79 11.69
C TYR A 138 -0.95 1.88 10.83
N GLY A 139 -0.76 1.80 9.52
CA GLY A 139 -1.46 2.56 8.50
C GLY A 139 -2.04 1.64 7.45
N ASP A 140 -3.19 1.99 6.92
CA ASP A 140 -3.82 1.29 5.80
C ASP A 140 -4.20 2.31 4.75
N TYR A 141 -3.96 1.97 3.48
CA TYR A 141 -4.54 2.72 2.39
C TYR A 141 -6.01 2.31 2.33
N ALA A 142 -6.86 3.09 3.01
CA ALA A 142 -8.29 2.83 3.20
C ALA A 142 -9.13 2.74 1.89
N CYS A 143 -8.49 2.78 0.72
CA CYS A 143 -9.15 2.77 -0.57
C CYS A 143 -8.37 1.91 -1.56
N ILE A 144 -9.09 1.14 -2.38
CA ILE A 144 -8.58 0.58 -3.63
C ILE A 144 -8.03 1.77 -4.41
N HIS A 145 -6.71 1.83 -4.61
CA HIS A 145 -6.16 2.80 -5.54
C HIS A 145 -6.78 2.50 -6.91
N PRO A 146 -7.48 3.45 -7.56
CA PRO A 146 -7.82 3.27 -8.95
C PRO A 146 -6.51 3.08 -9.69
N PHE A 147 -6.36 1.93 -10.33
CA PHE A 147 -5.22 1.63 -11.17
C PHE A 147 -5.04 2.78 -12.18
N ARG A 148 -3.96 3.55 -12.06
CA ARG A 148 -3.53 4.48 -13.11
C ARG A 148 -2.92 3.62 -14.21
N ASN A 149 -3.75 3.25 -15.17
CA ASN A 149 -3.25 2.71 -16.40
C ASN A 149 -2.82 3.89 -17.27
N ASP A 150 -1.52 4.15 -17.38
CA ASP A 150 -1.02 5.23 -18.24
C ASP A 150 -1.26 4.94 -19.74
N VAL A 151 -1.79 3.76 -20.08
CA VAL A 151 -1.91 3.29 -21.49
C VAL A 151 -3.29 2.73 -21.86
N LYS A 152 -4.14 2.25 -20.93
CA LYS A 152 -5.46 1.68 -21.28
C LYS A 152 -6.51 1.88 -20.19
N ALA A 153 -7.57 2.64 -20.44
CA ALA A 153 -8.71 2.71 -19.51
C ALA A 153 -9.25 1.29 -19.23
N TYR A 154 -9.05 0.77 -18.02
CA TYR A 154 -9.80 -0.40 -17.58
C TYR A 154 -11.19 0.06 -17.17
N ASN A 155 -12.21 -0.62 -17.69
CA ASN A 155 -13.60 -0.37 -17.33
C ASN A 155 -13.78 -0.55 -15.82
N TRP A 156 -14.42 0.44 -15.18
CA TRP A 156 -14.83 0.32 -13.79
C TRP A 156 -15.82 -0.84 -13.69
N ILE A 157 -15.45 -1.92 -12.99
CA ILE A 157 -16.32 -3.08 -12.81
C ILE A 157 -17.13 -2.83 -11.52
N PRO A 158 -18.45 -2.60 -11.59
CA PRO A 158 -19.24 -2.48 -10.38
C PRO A 158 -19.23 -3.80 -9.63
N ARG A 159 -18.97 -3.69 -8.34
CA ARG A 159 -18.86 -4.80 -7.40
C ARG A 159 -19.39 -4.38 -6.04
N ILE A 160 -19.83 -5.37 -5.27
CA ILE A 160 -20.14 -5.19 -3.85
C ILE A 160 -19.08 -5.94 -3.07
N ASP A 161 -18.42 -5.24 -2.15
CA ASP A 161 -17.37 -5.77 -1.28
C ASP A 161 -17.94 -5.97 0.13
N PHE A 162 -17.75 -7.17 0.68
CA PHE A 162 -18.14 -7.55 2.04
C PHE A 162 -16.88 -7.90 2.84
N PRO A 163 -16.29 -6.93 3.56
CA PRO A 163 -15.10 -7.18 4.36
C PRO A 163 -15.43 -8.02 5.60
N THR A 164 -14.55 -8.95 5.93
CA THR A 164 -14.53 -9.68 7.22
C THR A 164 -13.30 -9.25 8.03
N ARG A 165 -12.91 -10.04 9.03
CA ARG A 165 -11.69 -9.78 9.80
C ARG A 165 -10.41 -9.93 8.96
N ASP A 166 -10.40 -10.87 8.02
CA ASP A 166 -9.20 -11.37 7.34
C ASP A 166 -9.40 -11.64 5.83
N SER A 167 -10.58 -11.35 5.31
CA SER A 167 -10.91 -11.55 3.91
C SER A 167 -11.97 -10.58 3.41
N ILE A 168 -11.94 -10.27 2.12
CA ILE A 168 -13.03 -9.57 1.44
C ILE A 168 -13.70 -10.59 0.54
N TYR A 169 -15.01 -10.75 0.73
CA TYR A 169 -15.86 -11.38 -0.27
C TYR A 169 -16.31 -10.30 -1.24
N PHE A 170 -16.29 -10.59 -2.53
CA PHE A 170 -16.83 -9.65 -3.50
C PHE A 170 -17.54 -10.35 -4.65
N GLN A 171 -18.57 -9.67 -5.15
CA GLN A 171 -19.38 -10.12 -6.27
C GLN A 171 -19.24 -9.12 -7.41
N LYS A 172 -18.85 -9.61 -8.59
CA LYS A 172 -18.87 -8.82 -9.82
C LYS A 172 -20.29 -8.81 -10.39
N PHE A 173 -20.77 -7.64 -10.76
CA PHE A 173 -21.97 -7.52 -11.57
C PHE A 173 -21.56 -7.28 -13.02
N VAL A 174 -22.11 -8.08 -13.94
CA VAL A 174 -22.13 -7.70 -15.34
C VAL A 174 -23.17 -6.60 -15.46
N VAL A 175 -22.73 -5.36 -15.68
CA VAL A 175 -23.66 -4.34 -16.18
C VAL A 175 -23.96 -4.75 -17.60
N MET A 176 -25.14 -5.35 -17.83
CA MET A 176 -25.78 -5.14 -19.11
C MET A 176 -26.08 -3.65 -19.17
N LEU A 177 -25.29 -2.92 -19.97
CA LEU A 177 -25.80 -1.73 -20.61
C LEU A 177 -26.96 -2.23 -21.46
N VAL A 178 -28.16 -2.21 -20.88
CA VAL A 178 -29.38 -2.24 -21.68
C VAL A 178 -29.34 -0.91 -22.41
N ASP A 179 -28.87 -0.94 -23.66
CA ASP A 179 -29.14 0.16 -24.58
C ASP A 179 -30.66 0.34 -24.57
N MET A 180 -31.13 1.39 -23.89
CA MET A 180 -32.46 1.95 -24.12
C MET A 180 -32.46 2.61 -25.50
N ILE A 181 -32.26 1.83 -26.55
CA ILE A 181 -32.47 2.25 -27.92
C ILE A 181 -33.79 1.60 -28.38
N ASN A 182 -34.76 2.49 -28.60
CA ASN A 182 -36.08 2.29 -29.20
C ASN A 182 -37.20 1.68 -28.35
N VAL A 183 -37.72 2.50 -27.44
CA VAL A 183 -39.17 2.59 -27.19
C VAL A 183 -39.69 3.91 -27.77
N ARG A 184 -39.57 4.09 -29.09
CA ARG A 184 -40.29 5.09 -29.89
C ARG A 184 -40.61 4.47 -31.24
N GLY A 185 -41.68 3.68 -31.30
CA GLY A 185 -42.08 3.04 -32.56
C GLY A 185 -43.32 2.15 -32.52
N ILE A 186 -44.08 2.11 -31.42
CA ILE A 186 -45.35 1.37 -31.37
C ILE A 186 -46.42 2.25 -30.72
N LEU A 187 -46.65 3.44 -31.29
CA LEU A 187 -47.89 4.22 -31.15
C LEU A 187 -47.96 5.21 -32.33
N SER A 188 -48.10 4.68 -33.55
CA SER A 188 -48.61 5.44 -34.70
C SER A 188 -48.94 4.47 -35.84
N HIS A 189 -50.14 3.88 -35.74
CA HIS A 189 -51.13 3.57 -36.78
C HIS A 189 -51.94 2.33 -36.41
#